data_AF-A0A160DTE5-F1
#
_entry.id   AF-A0A160DTE5-F1
#
_cell.length_a   1.000
_cell.length_b   1.000
_cell.length_c   1.000
_cell.angle_alpha   90.00
_cell.angle_beta   90.00
_cell.angle_gamma   90.00
#
_symmetry.space_group_name_H-M   'P 1'
#
loop_
_entity.id
_entity.type
_entity.pdbx_description
1 polymer ?
#
loop_
_entity_poly.entity_id
_entity_poly.type
_entity_poly.pdbx_seq_one_letter_code
_entity_poly.pdbx_strand_id
1 'polypeptide(L)'
;MLLLAGGPLGAALRRVALVAVPAVAATGLAAWLRWSALERRARSGSGGWQTGIGMAALSHALFGLLLALALMLATGPAYWIHGGGWNLPLQALFFSLASLGAVGIPSFLLAAWLAQDTAARRRKELARDPA
;
A
#
# COMPACT_ATOMS: atom_id res chain seq x y z
N MET A 1 19.82 -12.31 -22.42
CA MET A 1 18.82 -11.87 -21.40
C MET A 1 17.82 -10.90 -22.05
N LEU A 2 17.17 -11.31 -23.14
CA LEU A 2 16.33 -10.42 -23.98
C LEU A 2 15.36 -11.23 -24.86
N LEU A 3 14.63 -12.18 -24.27
CA LEU A 3 13.69 -13.07 -24.98
C LEU A 3 12.30 -13.16 -24.30
N LEU A 4 11.95 -12.20 -23.44
CA LEU A 4 10.64 -12.16 -22.76
C LEU A 4 9.74 -10.99 -23.18
N ALA A 5 10.15 -10.14 -24.12
CA ALA A 5 9.46 -8.86 -24.36
C ALA A 5 8.28 -8.92 -25.36
N GLY A 6 8.10 -10.00 -26.14
CA GLY A 6 7.12 -10.02 -27.23
C GLY A 6 5.96 -11.03 -27.12
N GLY A 7 6.04 -12.00 -26.20
CA GLY A 7 5.05 -13.08 -26.09
C GLY A 7 3.88 -12.75 -25.15
N PRO A 8 2.77 -13.52 -25.21
CA PRO A 8 1.61 -13.33 -24.34
C PRO A 8 1.97 -13.41 -22.85
N LEU A 9 2.93 -14.25 -22.48
CA LEU A 9 3.46 -14.35 -21.11
C LEU A 9 4.15 -13.04 -20.67
N GLY A 10 4.95 -12.42 -21.54
CA GLY A 10 5.63 -11.16 -21.25
C GLY A 10 4.65 -10.01 -21.04
N ALA A 11 3.60 -9.95 -21.86
CA ALA A 11 2.52 -8.99 -21.69
C ALA A 11 1.73 -9.21 -20.38
N ALA A 12 1.45 -10.46 -20.02
CA ALA A 12 0.79 -10.80 -18.76
C ALA A 12 1.63 -10.40 -17.54
N LEU A 13 2.92 -10.74 -17.54
CA LEU A 13 3.86 -10.35 -16.47
C LEU A 13 3.95 -8.83 -16.31
N ARG A 14 3.97 -8.08 -17.42
CA ARG A 14 3.97 -6.61 -17.36
C ARG A 14 2.71 -6.05 -16.70
N ARG A 15 1.53 -6.62 -17.01
CA ARG A 15 0.26 -6.21 -16.38
C ARG A 15 0.26 -6.51 -14.88
N VAL A 16 0.74 -7.69 -14.49
CA VAL A 16 0.86 -8.06 -13.07
C VAL A 16 1.81 -7.12 -12.35
N ALA A 17 2.99 -6.87 -12.91
CA ALA A 17 3.99 -5.98 -12.30
C ALA A 17 3.46 -4.55 -12.13
N LEU A 18 2.71 -4.04 -13.12
CA LEU A 18 2.12 -2.70 -13.09
C LEU A 18 1.16 -2.47 -11.93
N VAL A 19 0.53 -3.53 -11.42
CA VAL A 19 -0.39 -3.47 -10.28
C VAL A 19 0.31 -3.88 -8.98
N ALA A 20 1.07 -4.98 -9.01
CA ALA A 20 1.70 -5.55 -7.83
C ALA A 20 2.79 -4.66 -7.23
N VAL A 21 3.61 -4.01 -8.06
CA VAL A 21 4.71 -3.15 -7.58
C VAL A 21 4.16 -1.94 -6.80
N PRO A 22 3.20 -1.15 -7.35
CA PRO A 22 2.55 -0.10 -6.57
C PRO A 22 1.90 -0.58 -5.27
N ALA A 23 1.26 -1.77 -5.28
CA ALA A 23 0.60 -2.31 -4.09
C ALA A 23 1.61 -2.62 -2.96
N VAL A 24 2.68 -3.34 -3.29
CA VAL A 24 3.74 -3.68 -2.31
C VAL A 24 4.41 -2.41 -1.78
N ALA A 25 4.74 -1.46 -2.67
CA ALA A 25 5.35 -0.20 -2.29
C ALA A 25 4.43 0.62 -1.37
N ALA A 26 3.14 0.70 -1.68
CA ALA A 26 2.15 1.41 -0.87
C ALA A 26 2.03 0.81 0.53
N THR A 27 1.94 -0.51 0.65
CA THR A 27 1.85 -1.20 1.95
C THR A 27 3.11 -1.02 2.78
N GLY A 28 4.29 -1.16 2.16
CA GLY A 28 5.57 -0.92 2.84
C GLY A 28 5.70 0.51 3.36
N LEU A 29 5.34 1.49 2.53
CA LEU A 29 5.39 2.91 2.92
C LEU A 29 4.39 3.24 4.02
N ALA A 30 3.16 2.72 3.94
CA ALA A 30 2.16 2.87 4.98
C ALA A 30 2.62 2.28 6.33
N ALA A 31 3.24 1.09 6.29
CA ALA A 31 3.80 0.45 7.47
C ALA A 31 4.93 1.29 8.08
N TRP A 32 5.86 1.78 7.26
CA TRP A 32 6.95 2.65 7.69
C TRP A 32 6.44 3.95 8.34
N LEU A 33 5.50 4.64 7.68
CA LEU A 33 4.91 5.89 8.20
C LEU A 33 4.18 5.70 9.53
N ARG A 34 3.59 4.52 9.75
CA ARG A 34 2.82 4.20 10.95
C ARG A 34 3.64 3.48 12.02
N TRP A 35 4.89 3.14 11.75
CA TRP A 35 5.73 2.36 12.65
C TRP A 35 5.90 3.04 14.01
N SER A 36 6.25 4.33 14.03
CA SER A 36 6.44 5.07 15.28
C SER A 36 5.18 5.09 16.17
N ALA A 37 4.00 5.14 15.55
CA ALA A 37 2.73 5.07 16.27
C ALA A 37 2.47 3.67 16.85
N LEU A 38 2.89 2.61 16.15
CA LEU A 38 2.84 1.24 16.65
C LEU A 38 3.77 1.06 17.85
N GLU A 39 5.01 1.55 17.75
CA GLU A 39 5.99 1.48 18.84
C GLU A 39 5.51 2.22 20.09
N ARG A 40 4.96 3.43 19.94
CA ARG A 40 4.38 4.19 21.07
C ARG A 40 3.26 3.41 21.76
N ARG A 41 2.40 2.73 21.00
CA ARG A 41 1.33 1.88 21.55
C ARG A 41 1.86 0.65 22.25
N ALA A 42 2.89 0.01 21.69
CA ALA A 42 3.56 -1.10 22.36
C ALA A 42 4.11 -0.63 23.71
N ARG A 43 4.88 0.46 23.76
CA ARG A 43 5.43 1.01 25.02
C ARG A 43 4.37 1.38 26.05
N SER A 44 3.23 1.91 25.61
CA SER A 44 2.13 2.28 26.52
C SER A 44 1.24 1.11 26.95
N GLY A 45 1.54 -0.13 26.54
CA GLY A 45 0.69 -1.28 26.86
C GLY A 45 -0.63 -1.30 26.09
N SER A 46 -0.84 -0.43 25.09
CA SER A 46 -2.09 -0.30 24.34
C SER A 46 -2.15 -1.28 23.15
N GLY A 47 -3.38 -1.51 22.64
CA GLY A 47 -3.61 -2.31 21.44
C GLY A 47 -3.24 -1.56 20.14
N GLY A 48 -2.65 -2.29 19.20
CA GLY A 48 -2.17 -1.79 17.89
C GLY A 48 -3.24 -1.71 16.79
N TRP A 49 -4.47 -2.19 17.02
CA TRP A 49 -5.50 -2.30 15.98
C TRP A 49 -5.82 -0.99 15.25
N GLN A 50 -5.90 0.14 15.97
CA GLN A 50 -6.10 1.47 15.36
C GLN A 50 -4.94 1.86 14.45
N THR A 51 -3.72 1.39 14.78
CA THR A 51 -2.56 1.57 13.91
C THR A 51 -2.68 0.77 12.63
N GLY A 52 -3.16 -0.47 12.73
CA GLY A 52 -3.45 -1.31 11.57
C GLY A 52 -4.52 -0.74 10.64
N ILE A 53 -5.63 -0.23 11.19
CA ILE A 53 -6.66 0.47 10.39
C ILE A 53 -6.04 1.66 9.64
N GLY A 54 -5.21 2.46 10.32
CA GLY A 54 -4.48 3.56 9.68
C GLY A 54 -3.51 3.10 8.59
N MET A 55 -2.81 1.98 8.79
CA MET A 55 -1.92 1.39 7.78
C MET A 55 -2.71 0.93 6.54
N ALA A 56 -3.87 0.27 6.71
CA ALA A 56 -4.71 -0.16 5.60
C ALA A 56 -5.25 1.05 4.80
N ALA A 57 -5.78 2.06 5.49
CA ALA A 57 -6.26 3.29 4.83
C ALA A 57 -5.15 3.98 4.03
N LEU A 58 -3.96 4.13 4.61
CA LEU A 58 -2.80 4.70 3.92
C LEU A 58 -2.35 3.83 2.75
N SER A 59 -2.38 2.50 2.89
CA SER A 59 -2.01 1.59 1.81
C SER A 59 -2.90 1.77 0.59
N HIS A 60 -4.22 1.91 0.77
CA HIS A 60 -5.15 2.15 -0.34
C HIS A 60 -4.95 3.52 -0.98
N ALA A 61 -4.78 4.57 -0.19
CA ALA A 61 -4.52 5.92 -0.70
C ALA A 61 -3.21 6.00 -1.48
N LEU A 62 -2.13 5.44 -0.93
CA LEU A 62 -0.82 5.38 -1.58
C LEU A 62 -0.85 4.48 -2.81
N PHE A 63 -1.57 3.37 -2.77
CA PHE A 63 -1.74 2.50 -3.93
C PHE A 63 -2.39 3.24 -5.10
N GLY A 64 -3.48 3.97 -4.84
CA GLY A 64 -4.13 4.73 -5.90
C GLY A 64 -3.21 5.78 -6.53
N LEU A 65 -2.45 6.50 -5.71
CA LEU A 65 -1.45 7.46 -6.19
C LEU A 65 -0.32 6.79 -6.99
N LEU A 66 0.29 5.74 -6.44
CA LEU A 66 1.42 5.06 -7.07
C LEU A 66 1.00 4.35 -8.36
N LEU A 67 -0.20 3.78 -8.42
CA LEU A 67 -0.73 3.18 -9.64
C LEU A 67 -1.00 4.23 -10.71
N ALA A 68 -1.59 5.38 -10.34
CA ALA A 68 -1.80 6.49 -11.28
C ALA A 68 -0.48 6.99 -11.86
N LEU A 69 0.54 7.17 -11.01
CA LEU A 69 1.89 7.55 -11.47
C LEU A 69 2.52 6.48 -12.37
N ALA A 70 2.40 5.20 -12.01
CA ALA A 70 2.93 4.10 -12.83
C ALA A 70 2.27 4.05 -14.21
N LEU A 71 0.95 4.25 -14.28
CA LEU A 71 0.22 4.31 -15.55
C LEU A 71 0.61 5.55 -16.35
N MET A 72 0.77 6.71 -15.71
CA MET A 72 1.24 7.93 -16.37
C MET A 72 2.62 7.74 -17.00
N LEU A 73 3.55 7.09 -16.30
CA LEU A 73 4.87 6.76 -16.82
C LEU A 73 4.79 5.73 -17.96
N ALA A 74 3.89 4.76 -17.87
CA ALA A 74 3.74 3.71 -18.88
C ALA A 74 3.08 4.21 -20.19
N THR A 75 2.12 5.13 -20.12
CA THR A 75 1.41 5.66 -21.30
C THR A 75 1.97 6.99 -21.82
N GLY A 76 2.81 7.64 -21.02
CA GLY A 76 3.38 8.95 -21.32
C GLY A 76 2.56 10.12 -20.72
N PRO A 77 3.20 11.17 -20.19
CA PRO A 77 2.51 12.33 -19.60
C PRO A 77 1.61 13.08 -20.58
N ALA A 78 1.99 13.13 -21.86
CA ALA A 78 1.21 13.84 -22.89
C ALA A 78 -0.22 13.28 -23.04
N TYR A 79 -0.39 11.96 -22.90
CA TYR A 79 -1.72 11.32 -22.91
C TYR A 79 -2.61 11.82 -21.75
N TRP A 80 -2.00 12.06 -20.59
CA TRP A 80 -2.69 12.51 -19.38
C TRP A 80 -3.00 14.01 -19.40
N ILE A 81 -2.20 14.81 -20.10
CA ILE A 81 -2.38 16.26 -20.21
C ILE A 81 -3.35 16.62 -21.34
N HIS A 82 -3.28 15.91 -22.48
CA HIS A 82 -4.00 16.29 -23.70
C HIS A 82 -5.13 15.34 -24.12
N GLY A 83 -5.14 14.10 -23.60
CA GLY A 83 -6.04 13.04 -24.06
C GLY A 83 -7.42 12.99 -23.39
N GLY A 84 -7.82 14.04 -22.67
CA GLY A 84 -9.06 14.01 -21.86
C GLY A 84 -9.00 13.10 -20.62
N GLY A 85 -7.81 12.57 -20.31
CA GLY A 85 -7.55 11.80 -19.11
C GLY A 85 -7.79 12.66 -17.87
N TRP A 86 -8.51 12.10 -16.90
CA TRP A 86 -8.77 12.74 -15.62
C TRP A 86 -7.45 13.22 -15.01
N ASN A 87 -7.43 14.40 -14.40
CA ASN A 87 -6.21 14.92 -13.78
C ASN A 87 -5.67 13.91 -12.73
N LEU A 88 -4.34 13.89 -12.55
CA LEU A 88 -3.66 12.90 -11.69
C LEU A 88 -4.32 12.72 -10.30
N PRO A 89 -4.73 13.80 -9.58
CA PRO A 89 -5.40 13.65 -8.28
C PRO A 89 -6.70 12.85 -8.36
N LEU A 90 -7.52 13.06 -9.39
CA LEU A 90 -8.82 12.41 -9.51
C LEU A 90 -8.67 10.93 -9.90
N GLN A 91 -7.66 10.57 -10.70
CA GLN A 91 -7.33 9.16 -10.96
C GLN A 91 -6.76 8.46 -9.72
N ALA A 92 -5.89 9.13 -8.98
CA ALA A 92 -5.37 8.60 -7.72
C ALA A 92 -6.52 8.32 -6.73
N LEU A 93 -7.48 9.24 -6.62
CA LEU A 93 -8.68 9.04 -5.81
C LEU A 93 -9.52 7.87 -6.32
N PHE A 94 -9.79 7.81 -7.62
CA PHE A 94 -10.54 6.72 -8.23
C PHE A 94 -9.90 5.36 -7.92
N PHE A 95 -8.59 5.20 -8.16
CA PHE A 95 -7.90 3.94 -7.89
C PHE A 95 -7.85 3.61 -6.39
N SER A 96 -7.77 4.61 -5.51
CA SER A 96 -7.85 4.40 -4.07
C SER A 96 -9.21 3.83 -3.68
N LEU A 97 -10.30 4.41 -4.20
CA LEU A 97 -11.67 3.95 -3.94
C LEU A 97 -11.94 2.58 -4.58
N ALA A 98 -11.47 2.34 -5.80
CA ALA A 98 -11.58 1.05 -6.46
C ALA A 98 -10.85 -0.05 -5.66
N SER A 99 -9.66 0.26 -5.13
CA SER A 99 -8.90 -0.64 -4.25
C SER A 99 -9.64 -0.93 -2.95
N LEU A 100 -10.24 0.09 -2.33
CA LEU A 100 -11.11 -0.08 -1.15
C LEU A 100 -12.32 -0.96 -1.45
N GLY A 101 -12.98 -0.77 -2.59
CA GLY A 101 -14.11 -1.60 -3.00
C GLY A 101 -13.72 -3.05 -3.27
N ALA A 102 -12.52 -3.27 -3.84
CA ALA A 102 -12.05 -4.61 -4.20
C ALA A 102 -11.65 -5.46 -2.97
N VAL A 103 -10.88 -4.89 -2.04
CA VAL A 103 -10.28 -5.64 -0.92
C VAL A 103 -10.25 -4.88 0.41
N GLY A 104 -11.02 -3.80 0.56
CA GLY A 104 -10.99 -2.93 1.75
C GLY A 104 -11.32 -3.67 3.05
N ILE A 105 -12.56 -4.16 3.22
CA ILE A 105 -12.97 -4.83 4.47
C ILE A 105 -11.95 -5.89 4.94
N PRO A 106 -11.53 -6.86 4.10
CA PRO A 106 -10.54 -7.84 4.54
C PRO A 106 -9.17 -7.23 4.84
N SER A 107 -8.70 -6.22 4.08
CA SER A 107 -7.41 -5.58 4.33
C SER A 107 -7.38 -4.82 5.65
N PHE A 108 -8.47 -4.13 6.02
CA PHE A 108 -8.59 -3.41 7.29
C PHE A 108 -8.57 -4.37 8.47
N LEU A 109 -9.32 -5.46 8.41
CA LEU A 109 -9.35 -6.47 9.47
C LEU A 109 -7.98 -7.15 9.63
N LEU A 110 -7.36 -7.53 8.51
CA LEU A 110 -6.05 -8.17 8.52
C LEU A 110 -4.97 -7.22 9.07
N ALA A 111 -4.94 -5.96 8.62
CA ALA A 111 -3.97 -4.98 9.09
C ALA A 111 -4.17 -4.67 10.58
N ALA A 112 -5.42 -4.53 11.04
CA ALA A 112 -5.74 -4.34 12.45
C ALA A 112 -5.23 -5.51 13.31
N TRP A 113 -5.46 -6.74 12.87
CA TRP A 113 -4.98 -7.95 13.54
C TRP A 113 -3.45 -8.03 13.56
N LEU A 114 -2.78 -7.83 12.42
CA LEU A 114 -1.32 -7.86 12.32
C LEU A 114 -0.67 -6.78 13.20
N ALA A 115 -1.20 -5.57 13.21
CA ALA A 115 -0.71 -4.49 14.06
C ALA A 115 -0.92 -4.81 15.55
N GLN A 116 -2.06 -5.41 15.92
CA GLN A 116 -2.31 -5.86 17.28
C GLN A 116 -1.29 -6.92 17.73
N ASP A 117 -1.07 -7.95 16.92
CA ASP A 117 -0.10 -9.02 17.20
C ASP A 117 1.33 -8.46 17.28
N THR A 118 1.71 -7.61 16.34
CA THR A 118 3.04 -6.97 16.31
C THR A 118 3.28 -6.12 17.54
N ALA A 119 2.29 -5.31 17.96
CA ALA A 119 2.39 -4.54 19.20
C ALA A 119 2.50 -5.45 20.45
N ALA A 120 1.81 -6.60 20.45
CA ALA A 120 1.91 -7.58 21.53
C ALA A 120 3.28 -8.25 21.60
N ARG A 121 3.88 -8.61 20.47
CA ARG A 121 5.25 -9.15 20.39
C ARG A 121 6.27 -8.10 20.84
N ARG A 122 6.15 -6.88 20.32
CA ARG A 122 7.06 -5.78 20.67
C ARG A 122 7.03 -5.45 22.16
N ARG A 123 5.86 -5.52 22.81
CA ARG A 123 5.74 -5.39 24.27
C ARG A 123 6.56 -6.44 25.03
N LYS A 124 6.48 -7.70 24.59
CA LYS A 124 7.23 -8.80 25.23
C LYS A 124 8.73 -8.62 25.06
N GLU A 125 9.18 -8.11 23.90
CA GLU A 125 10.58 -7.78 23.67
C GLU A 125 11.07 -6.66 24.60
N LEU A 126 10.32 -5.56 24.67
CA LEU A 126 10.66 -4.42 25.54
C LEU A 126 10.66 -4.77 27.03
N ALA A 127 9.84 -5.73 27.46
CA ALA A 127 9.83 -6.20 28.84
C ALA A 127 11.03 -7.12 29.18
N ARG A 128 11.66 -7.75 28.17
CA ARG A 128 12.83 -8.62 28.34
C ARG A 128 14.14 -7.84 28.33
N ASP A 129 14.15 -6.70 27.67
CA ASP A 129 15.30 -5.82 27.55
C ASP A 129 14.91 -4.41 28.02
N PRO A 130 14.76 -4.21 29.34
CA PRO A 130 14.51 -2.90 29.90
C PRO A 130 15.82 -2.10 29.77
N ALA A 131 15.91 -1.34 28.68
CA ALA A 131 16.95 -0.34 28.48
C ALA A 131 17.07 0.64 29.65
#